data_AF-A0A2H0DTP0-F1
#
_entry.id   AF-A0A2H0DTP0-F1
#
_cell.length_a   1.000
_cell.length_b   1.000
_cell.length_c   1.000
_cell.angle_alpha   90.00
_cell.angle_beta   90.00
_cell.angle_gamma   90.00
#
_symmetry.space_group_name_H-M   'P 1'
#
loop_
_entity.id
_entity.type
_entity.pdbx_description
1 polymer ?
#
loop_
_entity_poly.entity_id
_entity_poly.type
_entity_poly.pdbx_seq_one_letter_code
_entity_poly.pdbx_strand_id
1 'polypeptide(L)'
;MAIKHMNTALPPPEVKRIIRKFHLCQKDIDGWFAVPTINPQPVRLSFEEIIANRQVDAVKVMWPFRGNKILNRSIRKIDLGIGCGRRCHTCLADASFLSSLFSLASLKRLLHLKWFLNMLDPERIRLGNTGDPSDHPELIKITKLLLYQTRFLDQRLRRRTKGKERHKLTIFTNYRPNGETQLTELLELAVKNRHRLSVTISLPLNRNDSVNERFVSYAKSKRQFFLKATKKLEIQSRHGCIRIQDIRRNMVFTTGRRLSKETISQKQRPVYLIESDRPIDYRDRGSVEMYLNPDALWFMVYSTIYESHTVRSYTPANPQNLSVLSLLPWTNHQQRPPKWPGGSQKEMYRDGDELLMAKAKLSGKKKRPVTYVK
;
A
#
# COMPACT_ATOMS: atom_id res chain seq x y z
N MET A 1 7.87 -20.49 -24.80
CA MET A 1 8.44 -20.74 -23.44
C MET A 1 8.65 -19.39 -22.75
N ALA A 2 7.86 -19.07 -21.72
CA ALA A 2 7.98 -17.80 -21.02
C ALA A 2 9.19 -17.82 -20.08
N ILE A 3 10.12 -16.90 -20.27
CA ILE A 3 11.33 -16.75 -19.48
C ILE A 3 10.93 -16.44 -18.02
N LYS A 4 11.17 -17.39 -17.11
CA LYS A 4 11.13 -17.18 -15.65
C LYS A 4 12.32 -16.31 -15.25
N HIS A 5 12.19 -14.99 -15.35
CA HIS A 5 13.07 -14.10 -14.60
C HIS A 5 12.62 -14.10 -13.13
N MET A 6 13.13 -15.06 -12.36
CA MET A 6 13.03 -15.03 -10.91
C MET A 6 13.93 -13.90 -10.39
N ASN A 7 13.36 -12.72 -10.18
CA ASN A 7 13.97 -11.68 -9.33
C ASN A 7 13.89 -12.12 -7.87
N THR A 8 14.62 -13.17 -7.48
CA THR A 8 14.77 -13.54 -6.07
C THR A 8 15.76 -12.58 -5.44
N ALA A 9 15.25 -11.59 -4.71
CA ALA A 9 16.12 -10.76 -3.91
C ALA A 9 16.60 -11.56 -2.71
N LEU A 10 17.85 -11.35 -2.30
CA LEU A 10 18.33 -11.88 -1.04
C LEU A 10 17.48 -11.35 0.12
N PRO A 11 17.10 -12.19 1.10
CA PRO A 11 16.36 -11.73 2.26
C PRO A 11 17.13 -10.62 3.00
N PRO A 12 16.44 -9.60 3.57
CA PRO A 12 17.06 -8.59 4.41
C PRO A 12 17.92 -9.19 5.55
N PRO A 13 18.94 -8.48 6.05
CA PRO A 13 19.80 -8.98 7.13
C PRO A 13 19.05 -9.46 8.37
N GLU A 14 17.98 -8.79 8.78
CA GLU A 14 17.13 -9.15 9.92
C GLU A 14 16.45 -10.51 9.69
N VAL A 15 16.03 -10.75 8.46
CA VAL A 15 15.41 -12.01 8.03
C VAL A 15 16.47 -13.10 7.96
N LYS A 16 17.66 -12.80 7.42
CA LYS A 16 18.81 -13.72 7.44
C LYS A 16 19.19 -14.11 8.86
N ARG A 17 19.09 -13.21 9.85
CA ARG A 17 19.31 -13.53 11.26
C ARG A 17 18.28 -14.52 11.79
N ILE A 18 16.99 -14.33 11.47
CA ILE A 18 15.94 -15.31 11.83
C ILE A 18 16.21 -16.66 11.17
N ILE A 19 16.49 -16.67 9.86
CA ILE A 19 16.82 -17.90 9.10
C ILE A 19 17.97 -18.66 9.76
N ARG A 20 19.06 -17.96 10.08
CA ARG A 20 20.22 -18.55 10.76
C ARG A 20 19.89 -19.04 12.16
N LYS A 21 19.22 -18.20 12.98
CA LYS A 21 18.87 -18.52 14.36
C LYS A 21 18.01 -19.78 14.47
N PHE A 22 17.07 -19.95 13.54
CA PHE A 22 16.11 -21.05 13.56
C PHE A 22 16.45 -22.19 12.58
N HIS A 23 17.65 -22.17 11.97
CA HIS A 23 18.12 -23.20 11.02
C HIS A 23 17.11 -23.48 9.89
N LEU A 24 16.45 -22.42 9.39
CA LEU A 24 15.38 -22.54 8.40
C LEU A 24 15.97 -22.85 7.01
N CYS A 25 15.30 -23.73 6.26
CA CYS A 25 15.78 -24.12 4.93
C CYS A 25 15.09 -23.32 3.82
N GLN A 26 15.69 -23.34 2.62
CA GLN A 26 15.27 -22.47 1.50
C GLN A 26 13.77 -22.57 1.19
N LYS A 27 13.19 -23.78 1.23
CA LYS A 27 11.75 -24.02 1.03
C LYS A 27 10.84 -23.32 2.05
N ASP A 28 11.32 -23.02 3.25
CA ASP A 28 10.54 -22.37 4.31
C ASP A 28 10.45 -20.85 4.12
N ILE A 29 11.25 -20.30 3.19
CA ILE A 29 11.39 -18.89 2.91
C ILE A 29 11.34 -18.59 1.41
N ASP A 30 10.80 -19.48 0.59
CA ASP A 30 10.73 -19.26 -0.86
C ASP A 30 9.85 -18.04 -1.20
N GLY A 31 10.29 -17.28 -2.21
CA GLY A 31 9.53 -16.15 -2.77
C GLY A 31 9.83 -14.77 -2.18
N TRP A 32 11.03 -14.51 -1.63
CA TRP A 32 11.43 -13.14 -1.28
C TRP A 32 11.67 -12.27 -2.52
N PHE A 33 10.91 -11.19 -2.63
CA PHE A 33 11.09 -10.17 -3.67
C PHE A 33 11.45 -8.82 -3.04
N ALA A 34 12.60 -8.24 -3.40
CA ALA A 34 12.87 -6.81 -3.17
C ALA A 34 12.24 -6.09 -4.34
N VAL A 35 11.20 -5.30 -4.09
CA VAL A 35 10.35 -4.82 -5.18
C VAL A 35 11.06 -3.69 -5.93
N PRO A 36 11.00 -3.75 -7.27
CA PRO A 36 10.22 -2.75 -7.96
C PRO A 36 9.27 -3.37 -9.00
N THR A 37 8.75 -4.59 -8.80
CA THR A 37 7.64 -5.10 -9.63
C THR A 37 7.06 -6.41 -9.13
N ILE A 38 5.76 -6.43 -8.83
CA ILE A 38 4.98 -7.66 -8.93
C ILE A 38 4.96 -7.96 -10.44
N ASN A 39 5.53 -9.10 -10.86
CA ASN A 39 5.78 -9.49 -12.26
C ASN A 39 4.81 -8.81 -13.24
N PRO A 40 5.23 -7.75 -13.98
CA PRO A 40 4.34 -7.10 -14.92
C PRO A 40 3.85 -8.13 -15.92
N GLN A 41 2.58 -8.07 -16.27
CA GLN A 41 2.21 -8.56 -17.59
C GLN A 41 3.03 -7.75 -18.62
N PRO A 42 3.78 -8.40 -19.52
CA PRO A 42 4.62 -7.72 -20.49
C PRO A 42 3.78 -6.89 -21.48
N VAL A 43 2.49 -7.26 -21.61
CA VAL A 43 1.52 -6.62 -22.48
C VAL A 43 0.39 -6.05 -21.64
N ARG A 44 -0.08 -4.84 -22.02
CA ARG A 44 -1.26 -4.23 -21.44
C ARG A 44 -2.49 -4.99 -21.94
N LEU A 45 -3.21 -5.64 -21.02
CA LEU A 45 -4.50 -6.26 -21.34
C LEU A 45 -5.58 -5.20 -21.51
N SER A 46 -6.55 -5.45 -22.38
CA SER A 46 -7.75 -4.61 -22.45
C SER A 46 -8.59 -4.80 -21.19
N PHE A 47 -9.45 -3.83 -20.90
CA PHE A 47 -10.30 -3.93 -19.71
C PHE A 47 -11.34 -5.04 -19.87
N GLU A 48 -11.84 -5.21 -21.08
CA GLU A 48 -12.74 -6.27 -21.50
C GLU A 48 -12.10 -7.65 -21.27
N GLU A 49 -10.82 -7.80 -21.63
CA GLU A 49 -10.08 -9.04 -21.42
C GLU A 49 -9.90 -9.36 -19.94
N ILE A 50 -9.63 -8.35 -19.10
CA ILE A 50 -9.48 -8.53 -17.65
C ILE A 50 -10.80 -8.97 -17.02
N ILE A 51 -11.91 -8.33 -17.40
CA ILE A 51 -13.25 -8.68 -16.89
C ILE A 51 -13.66 -10.07 -17.33
N ALA A 52 -13.40 -10.44 -18.59
CA ALA A 52 -13.80 -11.73 -19.13
C ALA A 52 -12.97 -12.89 -18.58
N ASN A 53 -11.64 -12.71 -18.52
CA ASN A 53 -10.71 -13.85 -18.42
C ASN A 53 -9.79 -13.80 -17.19
N ARG A 54 -9.77 -12.71 -16.42
CA ARG A 54 -8.80 -12.49 -15.33
C ARG A 54 -9.45 -12.13 -13.99
N GLN A 55 -10.70 -12.55 -13.79
CA GLN A 55 -11.35 -12.48 -12.49
C GLN A 55 -10.85 -13.58 -11.56
N VAL A 56 -10.41 -13.19 -10.36
CA VAL A 56 -9.88 -14.09 -9.35
C VAL A 56 -10.89 -14.30 -8.23
N ASP A 57 -11.01 -15.55 -7.79
CA ASP A 57 -11.85 -15.93 -6.66
C ASP A 57 -11.14 -15.64 -5.33
N ALA A 58 -11.55 -14.56 -4.65
CA ALA A 58 -11.00 -14.17 -3.36
C ALA A 58 -11.07 -15.27 -2.29
N VAL A 59 -12.08 -16.15 -2.35
CA VAL A 59 -12.18 -17.29 -1.41
C VAL A 59 -11.04 -18.27 -1.64
N LYS A 60 -10.70 -18.59 -2.89
CA LYS A 60 -9.61 -19.52 -3.22
C LYS A 60 -8.26 -18.99 -2.73
N VAL A 61 -8.00 -17.70 -2.88
CA VAL A 61 -6.76 -17.05 -2.41
C VAL A 61 -6.63 -17.17 -0.89
N MET A 62 -7.73 -16.99 -0.15
CA MET A 62 -7.69 -16.99 1.32
C MET A 62 -7.92 -18.37 1.96
N TRP A 63 -8.43 -19.36 1.22
CA TRP A 63 -8.78 -20.68 1.74
C TRP A 63 -7.62 -21.41 2.43
N PRO A 64 -6.38 -21.40 1.90
CA PRO A 64 -5.24 -22.08 2.54
C PRO A 64 -4.94 -21.58 3.96
N PHE A 65 -5.38 -20.36 4.30
CA PHE A 65 -5.13 -19.76 5.60
C PHE A 65 -6.26 -20.00 6.62
N ARG A 66 -7.33 -20.70 6.23
CA ARG A 66 -8.46 -20.97 7.12
C ARG A 66 -7.99 -21.64 8.40
N GLY A 67 -8.41 -21.09 9.54
CA GLY A 67 -8.03 -21.61 10.86
C GLY A 67 -6.67 -21.13 11.37
N ASN A 68 -5.89 -20.42 10.56
CA ASN A 68 -4.62 -19.88 11.01
C ASN A 68 -4.82 -18.72 11.99
N LYS A 69 -4.46 -18.98 13.25
CA LYS A 69 -4.66 -18.05 14.36
C LYS A 69 -3.71 -16.84 14.34
N ILE A 70 -2.55 -16.94 13.69
CA ILE A 70 -1.57 -15.85 13.57
C ILE A 70 -2.19 -14.68 12.81
N LEU A 71 -3.04 -14.97 11.82
CA LEU A 71 -3.66 -13.95 10.97
C LEU A 71 -4.83 -13.21 11.62
N ASN A 72 -5.24 -13.59 12.82
CA ASN A 72 -6.31 -12.90 13.52
C ASN A 72 -5.94 -11.43 13.71
N ARG A 73 -6.74 -10.52 13.12
CA ARG A 73 -6.53 -9.06 13.16
C ARG A 73 -5.22 -8.58 12.51
N SER A 74 -4.70 -9.28 11.51
CA SER A 74 -3.46 -8.90 10.82
C SER A 74 -3.66 -8.26 9.44
N ILE A 75 -4.76 -8.57 8.74
CA ILE A 75 -5.01 -8.05 7.39
C ILE A 75 -5.53 -6.61 7.47
N ARG A 76 -4.75 -5.68 6.92
CA ARG A 76 -5.04 -4.24 7.01
C ARG A 76 -5.28 -3.57 5.67
N LYS A 77 -4.76 -4.15 4.59
CA LYS A 77 -4.85 -3.58 3.25
C LYS A 77 -5.38 -4.63 2.29
N ILE A 78 -6.27 -4.22 1.41
CA ILE A 78 -6.85 -5.06 0.36
C ILE A 78 -6.72 -4.29 -0.95
N ASP A 79 -5.95 -4.84 -1.89
CA ASP A 79 -5.95 -4.39 -3.26
C ASP A 79 -7.01 -5.15 -4.04
N LEU A 80 -7.89 -4.42 -4.73
CA LEU A 80 -8.96 -5.03 -5.53
C LEU A 80 -8.45 -5.59 -6.85
N GLY A 81 -7.28 -5.12 -7.27
CA GLY A 81 -6.60 -5.45 -8.51
C GLY A 81 -5.10 -5.48 -8.33
N ILE A 82 -4.42 -6.03 -9.33
CA ILE A 82 -2.96 -6.10 -9.34
C ILE A 82 -2.43 -5.12 -10.37
N GLY A 83 -1.54 -4.25 -9.91
CA GLY A 83 -0.98 -3.18 -10.72
C GLY A 83 -1.90 -1.98 -10.83
N CYS A 84 -1.46 -1.00 -11.63
CA CYS A 84 -2.13 0.27 -11.83
C CYS A 84 -1.97 0.69 -13.29
N GLY A 85 -3.05 1.18 -13.91
CA GLY A 85 -3.01 1.69 -15.29
C GLY A 85 -2.14 2.94 -15.52
N ARG A 86 -1.40 3.41 -14.50
CA ARG A 86 -0.55 4.61 -14.54
C ARG A 86 0.92 4.26 -14.35
N ARG A 87 1.75 4.88 -15.18
CA ARG A 87 3.21 4.91 -15.02
C ARG A 87 3.65 6.13 -14.21
N CYS A 88 3.22 6.16 -12.94
CA CYS A 88 3.66 7.22 -12.03
C CYS A 88 5.13 6.99 -11.69
N HIS A 89 6.04 7.84 -12.17
CA HIS A 89 7.50 7.70 -12.06
C HIS A 89 8.08 7.38 -10.67
N THR A 90 7.31 7.56 -9.60
CA THR A 90 7.73 7.34 -8.21
C THR A 90 6.88 6.29 -7.48
N CYS A 91 5.93 5.66 -8.18
CA CYS A 91 5.05 4.67 -7.59
C CYS A 91 5.73 3.30 -7.60
N LEU A 92 5.63 2.56 -6.49
CA LEU A 92 6.05 1.15 -6.46
C LEU A 92 5.26 0.28 -7.47
N ALA A 93 4.04 0.71 -7.82
CA ALA A 93 3.18 0.08 -8.83
C ALA A 93 3.43 0.56 -10.27
N ASP A 94 4.39 1.47 -10.49
CA ASP A 94 4.76 2.06 -11.79
C ASP A 94 5.11 1.02 -12.86
N ALA A 95 5.42 -0.20 -12.43
CA ALA A 95 5.97 -1.21 -13.28
C ALA A 95 5.03 -2.39 -13.52
N SER A 96 3.75 -2.33 -13.14
CA SER A 96 2.77 -3.40 -13.42
C SER A 96 1.45 -2.85 -13.96
N PHE A 97 1.11 -3.20 -15.20
CA PHE A 97 -0.24 -2.98 -15.75
C PHE A 97 -1.29 -3.75 -14.96
N LEU A 98 -2.54 -3.27 -15.01
CA LEU A 98 -3.66 -4.02 -14.46
C LEU A 98 -3.72 -5.40 -15.11
N SER A 99 -3.63 -6.47 -14.32
CA SER A 99 -3.56 -7.84 -14.83
C SER A 99 -4.70 -8.74 -14.36
N SER A 100 -5.22 -8.50 -13.16
CA SER A 100 -6.30 -9.28 -12.57
C SER A 100 -7.09 -8.44 -11.56
N LEU A 101 -8.33 -8.85 -11.32
CA LEU A 101 -9.25 -8.22 -10.37
C LEU A 101 -9.95 -9.31 -9.55
N PHE A 102 -10.24 -9.03 -8.28
CA PHE A 102 -11.21 -9.85 -7.56
C PHE A 102 -12.61 -9.61 -8.11
N SER A 103 -13.39 -10.67 -8.36
CA SER A 103 -14.81 -10.46 -8.70
C SER A 103 -15.62 -9.98 -7.49
N LEU A 104 -16.64 -9.14 -7.71
CA LEU A 104 -17.56 -8.74 -6.62
C LEU A 104 -18.22 -9.95 -5.97
N ALA A 105 -18.61 -10.96 -6.75
CA ALA A 105 -19.22 -12.19 -6.24
C ALA A 105 -18.28 -12.94 -5.29
N SER A 106 -16.99 -13.06 -5.64
CA SER A 106 -16.01 -13.72 -4.79
C SER A 106 -15.72 -12.93 -3.51
N LEU A 107 -15.58 -11.60 -3.59
CA LEU A 107 -15.43 -10.72 -2.42
C LEU A 107 -16.65 -10.80 -1.50
N LYS A 108 -17.86 -10.85 -2.08
CA LYS A 108 -19.10 -11.07 -1.32
C LYS A 108 -19.01 -12.36 -0.55
N ARG A 109 -18.71 -13.50 -1.19
CA ARG A 109 -18.58 -14.77 -0.48
C ARG A 109 -17.52 -14.71 0.63
N LEU A 110 -16.32 -14.21 0.32
CA LEU A 110 -15.22 -14.09 1.29
C LEU A 110 -15.61 -13.26 2.51
N LEU A 111 -16.25 -12.11 2.31
CA LEU A 111 -16.67 -11.22 3.39
C LEU A 111 -17.86 -11.74 4.22
N HIS A 112 -18.57 -12.78 3.78
CA HIS A 112 -19.57 -13.48 4.63
C HIS A 112 -18.91 -14.53 5.53
N LEU A 113 -17.65 -14.90 5.29
CA LEU A 113 -16.97 -15.89 6.09
C LEU A 113 -16.48 -15.27 7.41
N LYS A 114 -17.08 -15.71 8.53
CA LYS A 114 -16.74 -15.24 9.89
C LYS A 114 -15.24 -15.36 10.19
N TRP A 115 -14.58 -16.40 9.69
CA TRP A 115 -13.15 -16.61 9.91
C TRP A 115 -12.31 -15.54 9.19
N PHE A 116 -12.68 -15.14 7.97
CA PHE A 116 -11.97 -14.09 7.24
C PHE A 116 -12.19 -12.72 7.90
N LEU A 117 -13.44 -12.44 8.29
CA LEU A 117 -13.78 -11.21 9.01
C LEU A 117 -12.98 -11.04 10.33
N ASN A 118 -12.60 -12.15 10.98
CA ASN A 118 -11.73 -12.13 12.17
C ASN A 118 -10.24 -11.88 11.84
N MET A 119 -9.82 -12.09 10.60
CA MET A 119 -8.45 -11.77 10.15
C MET A 119 -8.26 -10.28 9.86
N LEU A 120 -9.35 -9.56 9.60
CA LEU A 120 -9.31 -8.12 9.35
C LEU A 120 -8.94 -7.35 10.62
N ASP A 121 -8.12 -6.30 10.46
CA ASP A 121 -7.80 -5.39 11.55
C ASP A 121 -9.06 -4.67 12.09
N PRO A 122 -9.24 -4.62 13.41
CA PRO A 122 -10.44 -4.04 14.01
C PRO A 122 -10.52 -2.53 13.87
N GLU A 123 -9.41 -1.81 13.71
CA GLU A 123 -9.39 -0.34 13.66
C GLU A 123 -9.59 0.18 12.25
N ARG A 124 -8.87 -0.40 11.27
CA ARG A 124 -8.86 0.14 9.92
C ARG A 124 -8.59 -0.90 8.84
N ILE A 125 -9.24 -0.69 7.70
CA ILE A 125 -8.93 -1.38 6.44
C ILE A 125 -8.63 -0.32 5.38
N ARG A 126 -7.62 -0.57 4.56
CA ARG A 126 -7.24 0.29 3.44
C ARG A 126 -7.50 -0.42 2.12
N LEU A 127 -8.09 0.29 1.16
CA LEU A 127 -8.04 -0.06 -0.26
C LEU A 127 -7.00 0.82 -0.97
N GLY A 128 -6.21 0.20 -1.86
CA GLY A 128 -5.20 0.89 -2.66
C GLY A 128 -3.85 1.00 -1.95
N ASN A 129 -3.00 -0.01 -2.14
CA ASN A 129 -1.64 -0.13 -1.64
C ASN A 129 -0.64 -0.30 -2.80
N THR A 130 -0.79 -1.37 -3.58
CA THR A 130 0.01 -1.67 -4.78
C THR A 130 -0.78 -1.56 -6.08
N GLY A 131 -2.08 -1.27 -6.01
CA GLY A 131 -2.94 -0.98 -7.15
C GLY A 131 -3.89 0.19 -6.88
N ASP A 132 -4.59 0.65 -7.91
CA ASP A 132 -5.58 1.72 -7.80
C ASP A 132 -7.00 1.14 -7.76
N PRO A 133 -7.75 1.28 -6.65
CA PRO A 133 -9.07 0.69 -6.52
C PRO A 133 -10.09 1.24 -7.55
N SER A 134 -9.86 2.43 -8.13
CA SER A 134 -10.73 2.96 -9.21
C SER A 134 -10.60 2.19 -10.52
N ASP A 135 -9.58 1.34 -10.68
CA ASP A 135 -9.50 0.43 -11.82
C ASP A 135 -10.57 -0.68 -11.74
N HIS A 136 -11.20 -0.89 -10.58
CA HIS A 136 -12.27 -1.85 -10.44
C HIS A 136 -13.63 -1.22 -10.87
N PRO A 137 -14.37 -1.80 -11.84
CA PRO A 137 -15.63 -1.21 -12.33
C PRO A 137 -16.70 -1.14 -11.23
N GLU A 138 -16.72 -2.15 -10.37
CA GLU A 138 -17.66 -2.25 -9.26
C GLU A 138 -17.15 -1.67 -7.92
N LEU A 139 -16.17 -0.76 -7.93
CA LEU A 139 -15.58 -0.17 -6.72
C LEU A 139 -16.65 0.32 -5.72
N ILE A 140 -17.70 1.00 -6.21
CA ILE A 140 -18.77 1.54 -5.37
C ILE A 140 -19.54 0.41 -4.68
N LYS A 141 -19.88 -0.67 -5.39
CA LYS A 141 -20.57 -1.83 -4.83
C LYS A 141 -19.70 -2.55 -3.81
N ILE A 142 -18.41 -2.72 -4.10
CA ILE A 142 -17.43 -3.33 -3.19
C ILE A 142 -17.28 -2.49 -1.91
N THR A 143 -17.21 -1.16 -2.05
CA THR A 143 -17.10 -0.26 -0.90
C THR A 143 -18.33 -0.34 0.00
N LYS A 144 -19.54 -0.35 -0.59
CA LYS A 144 -20.80 -0.55 0.15
C LYS A 144 -20.81 -1.89 0.88
N LEU A 145 -20.38 -2.97 0.21
CA LEU A 145 -20.26 -4.30 0.78
C LEU A 145 -19.30 -4.31 1.98
N LEU A 146 -18.11 -3.73 1.85
CA LEU A 146 -17.13 -3.63 2.94
C LEU A 146 -17.68 -2.84 4.13
N LEU A 147 -18.32 -1.68 3.90
CA LEU A 147 -18.93 -0.88 4.96
C LEU A 147 -19.99 -1.66 5.74
N TYR A 148 -20.82 -2.45 5.02
CA TYR A 148 -21.85 -3.29 5.61
C TYR A 148 -21.24 -4.45 6.42
N GLN A 149 -20.38 -5.26 5.79
CA GLN A 149 -19.83 -6.47 6.39
C GLN A 149 -18.89 -6.18 7.57
N THR A 150 -18.24 -5.01 7.60
CA THR A 150 -17.36 -4.59 8.71
C THR A 150 -18.08 -3.81 9.82
N ARG A 151 -19.42 -3.69 9.77
CA ARG A 151 -20.20 -2.96 10.80
C ARG A 151 -20.00 -3.53 12.20
N PHE A 152 -19.83 -4.85 12.32
CA PHE A 152 -19.57 -5.49 13.62
C PHE A 152 -18.22 -5.08 14.22
N LEU A 153 -17.19 -4.80 13.38
CA LEU A 153 -15.89 -4.29 13.85
C LEU A 153 -16.06 -2.89 14.46
N ASP A 154 -16.85 -2.02 13.81
CA ASP A 154 -17.19 -0.70 14.35
C ASP A 154 -17.89 -0.80 15.70
N GLN A 155 -18.91 -1.67 15.82
CA GLN A 155 -19.63 -1.86 17.08
C GLN A 155 -18.71 -2.36 18.20
N ARG A 156 -17.83 -3.33 17.91
CA ARG A 156 -16.87 -3.85 18.88
C ARG A 156 -15.87 -2.78 19.32
N LEU A 157 -15.32 -2.02 18.38
CA LEU A 157 -14.35 -0.97 18.69
C LEU A 157 -14.98 0.15 19.51
N ARG A 158 -16.20 0.58 19.17
CA ARG A 158 -16.95 1.57 19.94
C ARG A 158 -17.20 1.10 21.37
N ARG A 159 -17.59 -0.16 21.58
CA ARG A 159 -17.77 -0.72 22.93
C ARG A 159 -16.45 -0.69 23.73
N ARG A 160 -15.35 -1.15 23.13
CA ARG A 160 -14.03 -1.20 23.77
C ARG A 160 -13.48 0.19 24.13
N THR A 161 -13.78 1.20 23.30
CA THR A 161 -13.22 2.55 23.44
C THR A 161 -14.21 3.54 24.05
N LYS A 162 -15.31 3.07 24.64
CA LYS A 162 -16.39 3.90 25.19
C LYS A 162 -16.89 4.95 24.17
N GLY A 163 -16.96 4.57 22.90
CA GLY A 163 -17.45 5.39 21.80
C GLY A 163 -16.43 6.35 21.18
N LYS A 164 -15.18 6.41 21.69
CA LYS A 164 -14.16 7.34 21.20
C LYS A 164 -13.63 7.00 19.80
N GLU A 165 -13.59 5.71 19.45
CA GLU A 165 -13.04 5.25 18.18
C GLU A 165 -14.06 4.48 17.33
N ARG A 166 -13.81 4.46 16.02
CA ARG A 166 -14.65 3.82 15.01
C ARG A 166 -13.80 3.09 13.99
N HIS A 167 -14.34 1.98 13.48
CA HIS A 167 -13.66 1.21 12.44
C HIS A 167 -13.67 2.00 11.13
N LYS A 168 -12.49 2.22 10.53
CA LYS A 168 -12.31 3.06 9.34
C LYS A 168 -11.94 2.25 8.11
N LEU A 169 -12.74 2.36 7.06
CA LEU A 169 -12.35 2.04 5.69
C LEU A 169 -11.71 3.28 5.05
N THR A 170 -10.49 3.15 4.54
CA THR A 170 -9.79 4.23 3.83
C THR A 170 -9.49 3.81 2.41
N ILE A 171 -9.83 4.63 1.42
CA ILE A 171 -9.60 4.36 0.01
C ILE A 171 -8.57 5.34 -0.50
N PHE A 172 -7.45 4.85 -1.03
CA PHE A 172 -6.47 5.64 -1.75
C PHE A 172 -6.62 5.37 -3.23
N THR A 173 -6.90 6.41 -4.00
CA THR A 173 -7.12 6.31 -5.45
C THR A 173 -6.44 7.46 -6.17
N ASN A 174 -6.05 7.27 -7.43
CA ASN A 174 -5.58 8.37 -8.25
C ASN A 174 -6.77 9.05 -8.95
N TYR A 175 -6.69 10.36 -9.14
CA TYR A 175 -7.68 11.02 -9.98
C TYR A 175 -7.60 10.54 -11.43
N ARG A 176 -8.74 10.24 -12.04
CA ARG A 176 -8.86 9.82 -13.44
C ARG A 176 -9.94 10.65 -14.14
N PRO A 177 -9.59 11.41 -15.20
CA PRO A 177 -10.56 12.15 -16.00
C PRO A 177 -11.75 11.28 -16.46
N ASN A 178 -11.47 10.08 -16.97
CA ASN A 178 -12.50 9.18 -17.48
C ASN A 178 -13.30 8.46 -16.37
N GLY A 179 -12.91 8.64 -15.09
CA GLY A 179 -13.54 8.02 -13.93
C GLY A 179 -14.27 9.00 -13.01
N GLU A 180 -14.54 10.23 -13.48
CA GLU A 180 -15.15 11.29 -12.66
C GLU A 180 -16.53 10.92 -12.11
N THR A 181 -17.34 10.16 -12.84
CA THR A 181 -18.65 9.68 -12.36
C THR A 181 -18.48 8.74 -11.17
N GLN A 182 -17.64 7.70 -11.31
CA GLN A 182 -17.34 6.77 -10.22
C GLN A 182 -16.70 7.48 -9.02
N LEU A 183 -15.79 8.43 -9.26
CA LEU A 183 -15.21 9.24 -8.19
C LEU A 183 -16.29 10.05 -7.47
N THR A 184 -17.22 10.67 -8.19
CA THR A 184 -18.31 11.45 -7.59
C THR A 184 -19.16 10.58 -6.67
N GLU A 185 -19.59 9.41 -7.14
CA GLU A 185 -20.34 8.44 -6.33
C GLU A 185 -19.56 7.99 -5.08
N LEU A 186 -18.23 7.84 -5.21
CA LEU A 186 -17.36 7.47 -4.09
C LEU A 186 -17.31 8.58 -3.04
N LEU A 187 -17.20 9.84 -3.46
CA LEU A 187 -17.19 11.00 -2.57
C LEU A 187 -18.55 11.18 -1.88
N GLU A 188 -19.66 11.00 -2.58
CA GLU A 188 -21.00 10.98 -1.98
C GLU A 188 -21.12 9.91 -0.89
N LEU A 189 -20.63 8.70 -1.19
CA LEU A 189 -20.63 7.60 -0.22
C LEU A 189 -19.76 7.93 1.00
N ALA A 190 -18.61 8.59 0.80
CA ALA A 190 -17.73 9.04 1.87
C ALA A 190 -18.39 10.09 2.75
N VAL A 191 -19.06 11.09 2.17
CA VAL A 191 -19.81 12.11 2.93
C VAL A 191 -20.94 11.46 3.75
N LYS A 192 -21.72 10.55 3.14
CA LYS A 192 -22.77 9.80 3.83
C LYS A 192 -22.24 8.94 4.98
N ASN A 193 -21.00 8.45 4.87
CA ASN A 193 -20.36 7.58 5.86
C ASN A 193 -19.12 8.23 6.51
N ARG A 194 -19.13 9.56 6.72
CA ARG A 194 -17.94 10.36 7.10
C ARG A 194 -17.14 9.86 8.32
N HIS A 195 -17.79 9.11 9.21
CA HIS A 195 -17.18 8.57 10.43
C HIS A 195 -16.47 7.22 10.22
N ARG A 196 -16.74 6.54 9.10
CA ARG A 196 -16.23 5.19 8.79
C ARG A 196 -15.56 5.09 7.42
N LEU A 197 -15.82 5.99 6.48
CA LEU A 197 -15.19 6.00 5.16
C LEU A 197 -14.36 7.27 4.99
N SER A 198 -13.10 7.11 4.60
CA SER A 198 -12.26 8.20 4.13
C SER A 198 -11.72 7.91 2.73
N VAL A 199 -11.64 8.94 1.89
CA VAL A 199 -11.13 8.85 0.52
C VAL A 199 -9.96 9.81 0.38
N THR A 200 -8.83 9.30 -0.08
CA THR A 200 -7.64 10.09 -0.41
C THR A 200 -7.43 10.03 -1.92
N ILE A 201 -7.48 11.19 -2.56
CA ILE A 201 -7.29 11.36 -4.00
C ILE A 201 -5.85 11.82 -4.23
N SER A 202 -5.07 11.01 -4.94
CA SER A 202 -3.72 11.34 -5.35
C SER A 202 -3.70 12.00 -6.72
N LEU A 203 -2.96 13.10 -6.83
CA LEU A 203 -2.75 13.82 -8.09
C LEU A 203 -1.38 13.47 -8.71
N PRO A 204 -1.25 13.48 -10.04
CA PRO A 204 0.02 13.20 -10.70
C PRO A 204 1.08 14.24 -10.34
N LEU A 205 2.34 13.79 -10.39
CA LEU A 205 3.50 14.59 -10.00
C LEU A 205 3.79 15.76 -10.94
N ASN A 206 3.51 15.62 -12.22
CA ASN A 206 3.79 16.68 -13.19
C ASN A 206 2.69 17.76 -13.13
N ARG A 207 3.05 19.00 -12.76
CA ARG A 207 2.11 20.13 -12.66
C ARG A 207 1.48 20.52 -13.99
N ASN A 208 2.19 20.30 -15.10
CA ASN A 208 1.75 20.64 -16.45
C ASN A 208 1.01 19.47 -17.13
N ASP A 209 0.70 18.41 -16.38
CA ASP A 209 -0.13 17.31 -16.85
C ASP A 209 -1.58 17.80 -17.03
N SER A 210 -2.17 17.57 -18.19
CA SER A 210 -3.57 17.91 -18.50
C SER A 210 -4.55 17.28 -17.50
N VAL A 211 -4.16 16.19 -16.83
CA VAL A 211 -4.91 15.60 -15.71
C VAL A 211 -5.10 16.58 -14.55
N ASN A 212 -4.10 17.42 -14.23
CA ASN A 212 -4.20 18.37 -13.12
C ASN A 212 -5.18 19.51 -13.44
N GLU A 213 -5.15 20.02 -14.68
CA GLU A 213 -6.10 21.03 -15.14
C GLU A 213 -7.52 20.48 -15.15
N ARG A 214 -7.68 19.24 -15.63
CA ARG A 214 -8.96 18.53 -15.59
C ARG A 214 -9.46 18.36 -14.16
N PHE A 215 -8.59 18.02 -13.20
CA PHE A 215 -8.97 17.93 -11.78
C PHE A 215 -9.45 19.27 -11.23
N VAL A 216 -8.78 20.37 -11.60
CA VAL A 216 -9.22 21.71 -11.19
C VAL A 216 -10.62 22.04 -11.71
N SER A 217 -10.88 21.73 -12.98
CA SER A 217 -12.20 21.90 -13.58
C SER A 217 -13.27 21.02 -12.93
N TYR A 218 -12.95 19.74 -12.66
CA TYR A 218 -13.81 18.82 -11.93
C TYR A 218 -14.13 19.31 -10.51
N ALA A 219 -13.12 19.75 -9.76
CA ALA A 219 -13.34 20.25 -8.40
C ALA A 219 -14.16 21.55 -8.39
N LYS A 220 -13.98 22.42 -9.39
CA LYS A 220 -14.80 23.63 -9.57
C LYS A 220 -16.27 23.31 -9.86
N SER A 221 -16.55 22.24 -10.61
CA SER A 221 -17.93 21.80 -10.89
C SER A 221 -18.55 21.03 -9.72
N LYS A 222 -17.73 20.43 -8.85
CA LYS A 222 -18.16 19.67 -7.66
C LYS A 222 -17.99 20.45 -6.35
N ARG A 223 -18.54 21.67 -6.30
CA ARG A 223 -18.43 22.58 -5.13
C ARG A 223 -19.02 22.02 -3.84
N GLN A 224 -19.87 21.01 -3.90
CA GLN A 224 -20.38 20.31 -2.71
C GLN A 224 -19.29 19.53 -1.96
N PHE A 225 -18.21 19.11 -2.64
CA PHE A 225 -17.09 18.39 -2.03
C PHE A 225 -15.85 19.24 -1.82
N PHE A 226 -15.63 20.23 -2.69
CA PHE A 226 -14.40 21.01 -2.74
C PHE A 226 -14.64 22.49 -2.48
N LEU A 227 -13.67 23.13 -1.84
CA LEU A 227 -13.61 24.57 -1.68
C LEU A 227 -13.13 25.23 -2.97
N LYS A 228 -13.51 26.50 -3.16
CA LYS A 228 -12.98 27.31 -4.28
C LYS A 228 -11.47 27.37 -4.12
N ALA A 229 -10.74 27.07 -5.21
CA ALA A 229 -9.29 27.13 -5.19
C ALA A 229 -8.83 28.56 -4.86
N THR A 230 -8.07 28.72 -3.77
CA THR A 230 -7.52 30.00 -3.32
C THR A 230 -6.28 30.40 -4.12
N LYS A 231 -5.57 29.43 -4.70
CA LYS A 231 -4.47 29.60 -5.68
C LYS A 231 -4.67 28.64 -6.85
N LYS A 232 -4.11 28.93 -8.04
CA LYS A 232 -4.38 28.23 -9.33
C LYS A 232 -4.41 26.69 -9.28
N LEU A 233 -3.77 26.03 -8.30
CA LEU A 233 -3.70 24.56 -8.17
C LEU A 233 -3.97 24.02 -6.75
N GLU A 234 -4.40 24.87 -5.80
CA GLU A 234 -4.69 24.45 -4.41
C GLU A 234 -6.16 24.15 -4.23
N ILE A 235 -6.51 22.87 -4.25
CA ILE A 235 -7.88 22.41 -3.99
C ILE A 235 -7.91 21.84 -2.58
N GLN A 236 -8.83 22.33 -1.77
CA GLN A 236 -9.12 21.81 -0.44
C GLN A 236 -10.49 21.12 -0.45
N SER A 237 -10.64 20.09 0.38
CA SER A 237 -11.97 19.50 0.59
C SER A 237 -12.75 20.26 1.65
N ARG A 238 -14.08 20.30 1.47
CA ARG A 238 -15.03 20.73 2.50
C ARG A 238 -15.23 19.69 3.61
N HIS A 239 -14.93 18.43 3.33
CA HIS A 239 -15.22 17.31 4.23
C HIS A 239 -13.93 16.67 4.72
N GLY A 240 -13.74 16.58 6.04
CA GLY A 240 -12.52 15.98 6.63
C GLY A 240 -12.30 14.50 6.27
N CYS A 241 -13.31 13.81 5.75
CA CYS A 241 -13.21 12.44 5.24
C CYS A 241 -12.62 12.36 3.82
N ILE A 242 -12.55 13.47 3.09
CA ILE A 242 -11.97 13.55 1.74
C ILE A 242 -10.63 14.29 1.85
N ARG A 243 -9.56 13.65 1.38
CA ARG A 243 -8.22 14.22 1.39
C ARG A 243 -7.69 14.29 -0.03
N ILE A 244 -7.00 15.38 -0.33
CA ILE A 244 -6.29 15.55 -1.60
C ILE A 244 -4.81 15.45 -1.28
N GLN A 245 -4.19 14.38 -1.77
CA GLN A 245 -2.76 14.17 -1.66
C GLN A 245 -2.09 14.80 -2.88
N ASP A 246 -1.61 16.03 -2.69
CA ASP A 246 -0.77 16.72 -3.65
C ASP A 246 0.70 16.25 -3.49
N ILE A 247 1.05 15.17 -4.19
CA ILE A 247 2.40 14.57 -4.17
C ILE A 247 3.45 15.55 -4.77
N ARG A 248 3.03 16.69 -5.34
CA ARG A 248 3.90 17.74 -5.90
C ARG A 248 4.49 18.64 -4.80
N ARG A 249 3.92 18.63 -3.58
CA ARG A 249 4.37 19.41 -2.42
C ARG A 249 5.07 18.57 -1.38
N ASN A 250 4.73 17.29 -1.33
CA ASN A 250 5.38 16.34 -0.46
C ASN A 250 6.59 15.76 -1.19
N MET A 251 7.73 15.80 -0.54
CA MET A 251 8.95 15.18 -1.05
C MET A 251 8.68 13.71 -1.38
N VAL A 252 8.95 13.34 -2.62
CA VAL A 252 8.67 11.98 -3.08
C VAL A 252 9.87 11.10 -2.90
N PHE A 253 9.72 10.05 -2.10
CA PHE A 253 10.74 9.03 -1.93
C PHE A 253 10.53 7.95 -2.96
N THR A 254 11.46 7.91 -3.92
CA THR A 254 11.59 6.81 -4.87
C THR A 254 12.26 5.65 -4.14
N THR A 255 11.47 4.70 -3.65
CA THR A 255 12.00 3.37 -3.35
C THR A 255 12.21 2.63 -4.68
N GLY A 256 13.48 2.52 -5.11
CA GLY A 256 13.91 1.44 -5.99
C GLY A 256 13.93 1.65 -7.52
N ARG A 257 13.68 2.85 -8.07
CA ARG A 257 13.86 3.10 -9.52
C ARG A 257 14.66 4.38 -9.81
N ARG A 258 15.66 4.25 -10.69
CA ARG A 258 16.42 5.35 -11.31
C ARG A 258 15.47 6.12 -12.23
N LEU A 259 15.18 7.39 -11.94
CA LEU A 259 14.53 8.26 -12.91
C LEU A 259 15.46 8.45 -14.12
N SER A 260 14.92 8.44 -15.34
CA SER A 260 15.74 8.69 -16.54
C SER A 260 16.33 10.09 -16.50
N LYS A 261 17.47 10.31 -17.19
CA LYS A 261 18.10 11.63 -17.25
C LYS A 261 17.14 12.68 -17.83
N GLU A 262 16.32 12.31 -18.83
CA GLU A 262 15.31 13.22 -19.40
C GLU A 262 14.25 13.61 -18.36
N THR A 263 13.85 12.68 -17.49
CA THR A 263 12.85 12.92 -16.45
C THR A 263 13.37 13.83 -15.33
N ILE A 264 14.68 13.78 -15.07
CA ILE A 264 15.34 14.65 -14.08
C ILE A 264 15.53 16.06 -14.65
N SER A 265 15.92 16.17 -15.93
CA SER A 265 16.18 17.47 -16.57
C SER A 265 14.91 18.28 -16.83
N GLN A 266 13.75 17.64 -16.99
CA GLN A 266 12.45 18.31 -17.11
C GLN A 266 11.96 18.94 -15.79
N LYS A 267 12.64 18.72 -14.67
CA LYS A 267 12.25 19.30 -13.37
C LYS A 267 12.87 20.68 -13.20
N GLN A 268 12.04 21.73 -13.31
CA GLN A 268 12.43 23.15 -13.17
C GLN A 268 13.03 23.54 -11.80
N ARG A 269 13.12 22.63 -10.84
CA ARG A 269 13.85 22.84 -9.58
C ARG A 269 14.63 21.57 -9.24
N PRO A 270 15.89 21.68 -8.77
CA PRO A 270 16.60 20.56 -8.18
C PRO A 270 15.80 20.08 -6.97
N VAL A 271 15.01 19.02 -7.16
CA VAL A 271 14.32 18.36 -6.06
C VAL A 271 15.41 17.67 -5.27
N TYR A 272 15.88 18.33 -4.20
CA TYR A 272 16.69 17.65 -3.20
C TYR A 272 15.86 16.48 -2.68
N LEU A 273 16.29 15.25 -2.98
CA LEU A 273 15.82 14.03 -2.34
C LEU A 273 16.30 14.06 -0.88
N ILE A 274 15.41 14.38 0.05
CA ILE A 274 15.70 14.53 1.50
C ILE A 274 14.94 13.51 2.36
N GLU A 275 14.27 12.44 1.88
CA GLU A 275 13.69 11.43 2.81
C GLU A 275 13.03 12.04 4.07
N SER A 276 12.14 13.03 3.94
CA SER A 276 11.51 13.72 5.07
C SER A 276 10.45 12.89 5.83
N ASP A 277 10.68 11.58 5.98
CA ASP A 277 10.07 10.68 6.98
C ASP A 277 11.15 9.93 7.78
N ARG A 278 12.37 10.51 7.91
CA ARG A 278 13.55 9.92 8.58
C ARG A 278 13.28 9.25 9.94
N PRO A 279 12.40 9.74 10.82
CA PRO A 279 12.16 9.06 12.10
C PRO A 279 11.25 7.83 11.99
N ILE A 280 10.38 7.78 10.99
CA ILE A 280 9.38 6.72 10.78
C ILE A 280 10.04 5.55 10.04
N ASP A 281 10.83 5.85 8.99
CA ASP A 281 11.44 4.83 8.12
C ASP A 281 12.62 4.05 8.74
N TYR A 282 13.23 4.53 9.83
CA TYR A 282 14.23 3.73 10.59
C TYR A 282 13.54 2.84 11.64
N ARG A 283 12.54 3.38 12.34
CA ARG A 283 11.84 2.72 13.46
C ARG A 283 10.97 1.54 13.07
N ASP A 284 10.72 1.34 11.77
CA ASP A 284 9.98 0.20 11.24
C ASP A 284 10.89 -0.82 10.53
N ARG A 285 12.21 -0.60 10.46
CA ARG A 285 13.13 -1.53 9.77
C ARG A 285 13.06 -2.93 10.37
N GLY A 286 12.97 -3.93 9.50
CA GLY A 286 12.76 -5.32 9.86
C GLY A 286 11.33 -5.64 10.31
N SER A 287 10.45 -4.64 10.44
CA SER A 287 9.05 -4.86 10.80
C SER A 287 8.18 -5.21 9.59
N VAL A 288 7.03 -5.83 9.88
CA VAL A 288 6.15 -6.36 8.85
C VAL A 288 4.71 -5.90 8.99
N GLU A 289 4.06 -5.85 7.83
CA GLU A 289 2.63 -5.66 7.66
C GLU A 289 2.09 -6.68 6.65
N MET A 290 0.77 -6.92 6.70
CA MET A 290 0.11 -7.81 5.76
C MET A 290 -0.93 -7.11 4.88
N TYR A 291 -1.01 -7.54 3.62
CA TYR A 291 -2.05 -7.13 2.70
C TYR A 291 -2.47 -8.25 1.75
N LEU A 292 -3.71 -8.16 1.27
CA LEU A 292 -4.32 -9.12 0.34
C LEU A 292 -4.46 -8.49 -1.04
N ASN A 293 -4.14 -9.22 -2.10
CA ASN A 293 -4.47 -8.86 -3.47
C ASN A 293 -4.92 -10.12 -4.26
N PRO A 294 -5.35 -9.99 -5.53
CA PRO A 294 -5.78 -11.14 -6.32
C PRO A 294 -4.75 -12.26 -6.53
N ASP A 295 -3.45 -12.02 -6.34
CA ASP A 295 -2.43 -13.06 -6.52
C ASP A 295 -2.24 -13.86 -5.24
N ALA A 296 -2.14 -13.18 -4.10
CA ALA A 296 -1.84 -13.82 -2.82
C ALA A 296 -2.18 -12.92 -1.61
N LEU A 297 -2.06 -13.52 -0.43
CA LEU A 297 -1.78 -12.78 0.79
C LEU A 297 -0.28 -12.48 0.85
N TRP A 298 0.12 -11.25 1.17
CA TRP A 298 1.50 -10.82 1.13
C TRP A 298 1.98 -10.30 2.48
N PHE A 299 3.22 -10.64 2.81
CA PHE A 299 4.03 -9.94 3.80
C PHE A 299 4.75 -8.77 3.12
N MET A 300 4.66 -7.60 3.72
CA MET A 300 5.45 -6.43 3.36
C MET A 300 6.41 -6.15 4.50
N VAL A 301 7.69 -6.12 4.20
CA VAL A 301 8.77 -5.92 5.17
C VAL A 301 9.49 -4.62 4.83
N TYR A 302 9.68 -3.75 5.81
CA TYR A 302 10.53 -2.57 5.67
C TYR A 302 12.00 -3.00 5.81
N SER A 303 12.84 -2.74 4.81
CA SER A 303 14.24 -3.21 4.76
C SER A 303 15.21 -2.11 4.36
N THR A 304 16.51 -2.34 4.51
CA THR A 304 17.57 -1.41 4.04
C THR A 304 18.54 -2.13 3.14
N ILE A 305 18.80 -1.57 1.96
CA ILE A 305 19.84 -2.09 1.05
C ILE A 305 21.20 -1.45 1.39
N TYR A 306 21.23 -0.23 1.95
CA TYR A 306 22.44 0.50 2.41
C TYR A 306 22.10 1.45 3.56
N GLU A 307 23.10 1.85 4.37
CA GLU A 307 23.02 2.60 5.65
C GLU A 307 22.08 3.83 5.69
N SER A 308 21.59 4.31 4.55
CA SER A 308 20.78 5.52 4.44
C SER A 308 19.42 5.40 3.73
N HIS A 309 18.98 4.22 3.25
CA HIS A 309 17.72 4.11 2.48
C HIS A 309 16.83 2.94 2.93
N THR A 310 15.56 3.22 3.24
CA THR A 310 14.55 2.20 3.55
C THR A 310 13.77 1.82 2.28
N VAL A 311 13.63 0.53 2.00
CA VAL A 311 12.86 -0.05 0.89
C VAL A 311 11.80 -1.01 1.43
N ARG A 312 10.88 -1.45 0.58
CA ARG A 312 9.85 -2.44 0.93
C ARG A 312 10.11 -3.74 0.16
N SER A 313 10.27 -4.82 0.91
CA SER A 313 10.36 -6.18 0.39
C SER A 313 9.01 -6.87 0.55
N TYR A 314 8.67 -7.75 -0.37
CA TYR A 314 7.37 -8.39 -0.46
C TYR A 314 7.55 -9.89 -0.65
N THR A 315 6.84 -10.67 0.17
CA THR A 315 6.91 -12.13 0.14
C THR A 315 5.50 -12.68 0.20
N PRO A 316 5.07 -13.54 -0.74
CA PRO A 316 3.75 -14.13 -0.67
C PRO A 316 3.69 -15.07 0.54
N ALA A 317 2.66 -14.90 1.36
CA ALA A 317 2.37 -15.81 2.43
C ALA A 317 1.84 -17.13 1.86
N ASN A 318 2.21 -18.23 2.49
CA ASN A 318 1.58 -19.53 2.34
C ASN A 318 1.58 -20.24 3.70
N PRO A 319 0.82 -21.34 3.89
CA PRO A 319 0.77 -22.02 5.18
C PRO A 319 2.14 -22.46 5.73
N GLN A 320 3.11 -22.75 4.85
CA GLN A 320 4.44 -23.24 5.20
C GLN A 320 5.34 -22.12 5.73
N ASN A 321 5.35 -20.95 5.06
CA ASN A 321 6.22 -19.83 5.40
C ASN A 321 5.60 -18.86 6.42
N LEU A 322 4.28 -18.91 6.65
CA LEU A 322 3.59 -17.95 7.52
C LEU A 322 4.06 -18.03 8.97
N SER A 323 4.27 -19.24 9.51
CA SER A 323 4.77 -19.45 10.86
C SER A 323 6.15 -18.81 11.04
N VAL A 324 7.01 -18.95 10.04
CA VAL A 324 8.37 -18.39 9.98
C VAL A 324 8.35 -16.88 9.82
N LEU A 325 7.67 -16.36 8.80
CA LEU A 325 7.66 -14.94 8.46
C LEU A 325 6.98 -14.11 9.55
N SER A 326 6.07 -14.70 10.32
CA SER A 326 5.44 -14.04 11.47
C SER A 326 6.35 -13.86 12.68
N LEU A 327 7.55 -14.44 12.70
CA LEU A 327 8.58 -14.18 13.72
C LEU A 327 9.23 -12.80 13.56
N LEU A 328 9.01 -12.11 12.43
CA LEU A 328 9.44 -10.73 12.26
C LEU A 328 8.58 -9.78 13.11
N PRO A 329 9.17 -8.69 13.65
CA PRO A 329 8.44 -7.75 14.48
C PRO A 329 7.28 -7.10 13.73
N TRP A 330 6.16 -6.85 14.42
CA TRP A 330 5.07 -6.06 13.86
C TRP A 330 5.44 -4.57 13.87
N THR A 331 5.00 -3.81 12.85
CA THR A 331 5.22 -2.36 12.78
C THR A 331 4.76 -1.63 14.04
N ASN A 332 5.49 -0.58 14.42
CA ASN A 332 5.28 0.15 15.68
C ASN A 332 4.11 1.16 15.62
N HIS A 333 3.60 1.47 14.43
CA HIS A 333 2.55 2.48 14.27
C HIS A 333 1.13 1.95 14.49
N GLN A 334 0.98 0.67 14.80
CA GLN A 334 -0.30 -0.02 14.79
C GLN A 334 -0.41 -1.04 15.92
N GLN A 335 -1.65 -1.35 16.31
CA GLN A 335 -1.87 -2.38 17.32
C GLN A 335 -1.37 -3.75 16.81
N ARG A 336 -0.42 -4.34 17.51
CA ARG A 336 0.07 -5.69 17.19
C ARG A 336 -1.09 -6.70 17.18
N PRO A 337 -1.19 -7.58 16.16
CA PRO A 337 -2.15 -8.67 16.18
C PRO A 337 -1.95 -9.53 17.44
N PRO A 338 -3.03 -9.99 18.09
CA PRO A 338 -2.94 -10.62 19.42
C PRO A 338 -2.11 -11.90 19.45
N LYS A 339 -1.97 -12.59 18.30
CA LYS A 339 -1.26 -13.86 18.17
C LYS A 339 -0.02 -13.74 17.28
N TRP A 340 0.47 -12.52 17.08
CA TRP A 340 1.70 -12.29 16.34
C TRP A 340 2.93 -12.67 17.19
N PRO A 341 3.76 -13.63 16.76
CA PRO A 341 4.86 -14.13 17.59
C PRO A 341 6.08 -13.20 17.58
N GLY A 342 6.37 -12.49 16.49
CA GLY A 342 7.57 -11.65 16.33
C GLY A 342 7.66 -10.41 17.22
N GLY A 343 6.71 -10.22 18.16
CA GLY A 343 6.72 -9.09 19.08
C GLY A 343 6.41 -7.75 18.40
N SER A 344 6.55 -6.66 19.18
CA SER A 344 6.62 -5.29 18.66
C SER A 344 8.07 -4.82 18.79
N GLN A 345 8.56 -3.96 17.91
CA GLN A 345 9.96 -3.51 17.85
C GLN A 345 10.34 -2.55 19.01
N LYS A 346 9.75 -2.69 20.20
CA LYS A 346 9.87 -1.68 21.27
C LYS A 346 11.28 -1.52 21.86
N GLU A 347 12.22 -2.47 21.69
CA GLU A 347 13.50 -2.39 22.42
C GLU A 347 14.76 -2.91 21.68
N MET A 348 14.70 -3.35 20.41
CA MET A 348 15.91 -3.94 19.79
C MET A 348 16.92 -2.95 19.17
N TYR A 349 16.59 -1.68 18.90
CA TYR A 349 17.47 -0.80 18.12
C TYR A 349 17.47 0.69 18.51
N ARG A 350 17.15 1.03 19.77
CA ARG A 350 17.27 2.44 20.20
C ARG A 350 18.69 2.97 20.03
N ASP A 351 19.68 2.16 20.42
CA ASP A 351 21.10 2.55 20.30
C ASP A 351 21.63 2.40 18.87
N GLY A 352 21.19 1.39 18.12
CA GLY A 352 21.65 1.15 16.75
C GLY A 352 21.19 2.20 15.74
N ASP A 353 19.93 2.65 15.85
CA ASP A 353 19.37 3.68 14.98
C ASP A 353 19.89 5.08 15.33
N GLU A 354 20.07 5.38 16.63
CA GLU A 354 20.71 6.63 17.06
C GLU A 354 22.18 6.68 16.64
N LEU A 355 22.91 5.57 16.74
CA LEU A 355 24.30 5.46 16.27
C LEU A 355 24.41 5.55 14.74
N LEU A 356 23.49 4.95 13.98
CA LEU A 356 23.44 5.06 12.51
C LEU A 356 23.06 6.48 12.07
N MET A 357 22.08 7.12 12.73
CA MET A 357 21.75 8.52 12.49
C MET A 357 22.91 9.45 12.87
N ALA A 358 23.62 9.16 13.96
CA ALA A 358 24.82 9.89 14.38
C ALA A 358 25.95 9.69 13.38
N LYS A 359 26.24 8.46 12.92
CA LYS A 359 27.23 8.18 11.86
C LYS A 359 26.87 8.87 10.54
N ALA A 360 25.60 8.87 10.14
CA ALA A 360 25.16 9.58 8.95
C ALA A 360 25.35 11.10 9.06
N LYS A 361 25.14 11.68 10.24
CA LYS A 361 25.39 13.10 10.54
C LYS A 361 26.89 13.43 10.65
N LEU A 362 27.67 12.57 11.29
CA LEU A 362 29.10 12.74 11.56
C LEU A 362 29.99 12.44 10.36
N SER A 363 29.52 11.64 9.39
CA SER A 363 30.37 11.20 8.28
C SER A 363 30.91 12.33 7.42
N GLY A 364 30.38 13.57 7.51
CA GLY A 364 30.92 14.76 6.82
C GLY A 364 30.98 14.65 5.29
N LYS A 365 30.65 13.48 4.74
CA LYS A 365 30.62 13.19 3.33
C LYS A 365 29.54 14.10 2.77
N LYS A 366 29.94 15.13 2.02
CA LYS A 366 29.06 15.80 1.05
C LYS A 366 28.21 14.68 0.46
N LYS A 367 26.89 14.75 0.66
CA LYS A 367 25.93 13.77 0.13
C LYS A 367 26.27 13.59 -1.34
N ARG A 368 27.06 12.57 -1.67
CA ARG A 368 27.52 12.41 -3.04
C ARG A 368 26.26 12.06 -3.80
N PRO A 369 25.87 12.84 -4.83
CA PRO A 369 24.81 12.40 -5.70
C PRO A 369 25.16 11.00 -6.16
N VAL A 370 24.19 10.08 -6.07
CA VAL A 370 24.37 8.70 -6.49
C VAL A 370 24.88 8.74 -7.92
N THR A 371 26.17 8.41 -8.10
CA THR A 371 26.77 8.30 -9.41
C THR A 371 26.49 6.88 -9.86
N TYR A 372 25.41 6.71 -10.61
CA TYR A 372 25.05 5.41 -11.15
C TYR A 372 26.07 5.04 -12.23
N VAL A 373 26.82 3.96 -12.00
CA VAL A 373 27.68 3.33 -13.02
C VAL A 373 26.80 2.94 -14.21
N LYS A 374 27.33 3.13 -15.42
CA LYS A 374 26.61 3.02 -16.70
C LYS A 374 25.96 1.66 -16.88
#